data_AF-A0A946UUH0-F1
#
_entry.id   AF-A0A946UUH0-F1
#
_cell.length_a   1.000
_cell.length_b   1.000
_cell.length_c   1.000
_cell.angle_alpha   90.00
_cell.angle_beta   90.00
_cell.angle_gamma   90.00
#
_symmetry.space_group_name_H-M   'P 1'
#
loop_
_entity.id
_entity.type
_entity.pdbx_description
1 polymer ?
#
loop_
_entity_poly.entity_id
_entity_poly.type
_entity_poly.pdbx_seq_one_letter_code
_entity_poly.pdbx_strand_id
1 'polypeptide(L)'
;NKFVVINDLVCEGCGDCSVESNCLSVVPKETPFGRKRQIDQNSCNKDFSCINGFCPSFVTVEGGTLRRREGIDAGASFAAELDALPDPELARIDDCYDLLVTGVGGTGVVTVGQLITMAAHLESKGASVLDFMGFAQKFGTVLSFIRIAEQPQNIHQVRIEQARADALIGCDLVVSSSPRASRTYRREHTRALINTAEMPTADFVRHRDANLRVDDRLNAIRRTVGQDNLDTLDANAIADKLLGNTIYANVLMLGCAWQKGMLPVSLKALMRAIELNGVEVATNQRAFNWGRIAAVNPAFVQQTMGETVSPDETLDDAIRRRAEFLRDYQNQALADRYLAMIERVRRAEMAAGGKEQLTTAVMRSYFKLLSYKDEYEVARLHSQSGFLGRVRDDFGDKARLTFHLAPPLLSRELDARGRPRKKTFGRWIVPVFRMLAALRGLRGTAFDIFGMTAERRMERALIEECEATIEILLKKLDDKKVESAAETIALYMDIRGYGPVKEAAAEEVRQKIAQRLSDGLLDGGDGLLSDAA
;
A
#
# COMPACT_ATOMS: atom_id res chain seq x y z
N ASN A 1 -17.77 18.47 8.05
CA ASN A 1 -16.76 17.43 7.80
C ASN A 1 -15.70 17.91 6.83
N LYS A 2 -14.44 17.64 7.15
CA LYS A 2 -13.25 17.96 6.33
C LYS A 2 -12.44 16.68 6.12
N PHE A 3 -12.07 16.42 4.88
CA PHE A 3 -11.27 15.26 4.46
C PHE A 3 -10.07 15.74 3.64
N VAL A 4 -9.04 14.89 3.56
CA VAL A 4 -7.84 15.15 2.76
C VAL A 4 -7.66 14.00 1.79
N VAL A 5 -7.51 14.34 0.52
CA VAL A 5 -7.33 13.41 -0.59
C VAL A 5 -6.02 13.73 -1.29
N ILE A 6 -5.34 12.70 -1.75
CA ILE A 6 -4.13 12.82 -2.57
C ILE A 6 -4.48 12.40 -4.00
N ASN A 7 -4.22 13.28 -4.97
CA ASN A 7 -4.20 12.90 -6.37
C ASN A 7 -2.93 12.09 -6.63
N ASP A 8 -3.08 10.77 -6.78
CA ASP A 8 -2.01 9.80 -6.96
C ASP A 8 -1.20 10.05 -8.24
N LEU A 9 -1.84 10.51 -9.31
CA LEU A 9 -1.14 10.90 -10.54
C LEU A 9 -0.25 12.12 -10.33
N VAL A 10 -0.61 13.04 -9.44
CA VAL A 10 0.25 14.20 -9.08
C VAL A 10 1.31 13.79 -8.06
N CYS A 11 1.00 12.91 -7.12
CA CYS A 11 1.93 12.46 -6.09
C CYS A 11 3.25 11.92 -6.69
N GLU A 12 4.39 12.30 -6.12
CA GLU A 12 5.70 11.75 -6.51
C GLU A 12 6.18 10.62 -5.59
N GLY A 13 5.41 10.27 -4.55
CA GLY A 13 5.80 9.23 -3.61
C GLY A 13 7.05 9.58 -2.78
N CYS A 14 7.37 10.87 -2.62
CA CYS A 14 8.60 11.32 -1.95
C CYS A 14 8.62 11.09 -0.44
N GLY A 15 7.45 10.97 0.21
CA GLY A 15 7.35 10.75 1.65
C GLY A 15 7.43 12.02 2.51
N ASP A 16 7.61 13.22 1.94
CA ASP A 16 7.68 14.48 2.71
C ASP A 16 6.43 14.68 3.58
N CYS A 17 5.23 14.34 3.08
CA CYS A 17 4.01 14.35 3.88
C CYS A 17 4.03 13.43 5.11
N SER A 18 4.75 12.30 5.06
CA SER A 18 4.94 11.39 6.20
C SER A 18 5.95 11.96 7.19
N VAL A 19 7.03 12.58 6.69
CA VAL A 19 8.01 13.31 7.53
C VAL A 19 7.34 14.45 8.30
N GLU A 20 6.46 15.20 7.64
CA GLU A 20 5.76 16.34 8.24
C GLU A 20 4.71 15.96 9.28
N SER A 21 4.07 14.80 9.12
CA SER A 21 2.91 14.41 9.92
C SER A 21 3.18 13.31 10.92
N ASN A 22 4.23 12.51 10.71
CA ASN A 22 4.43 11.23 11.38
C ASN A 22 3.15 10.33 11.33
N CYS A 23 2.33 10.48 10.28
CA CYS A 23 0.98 9.93 10.24
C CYS A 23 0.92 8.58 9.50
N LEU A 24 0.46 7.56 10.21
CA LEU A 24 0.28 6.20 9.68
C LEU A 24 -0.95 6.05 8.78
N SER A 25 -1.82 7.07 8.71
CA SER A 25 -2.92 7.11 7.73
C SER A 25 -2.45 7.58 6.35
N VAL A 26 -1.18 7.98 6.20
CA VAL A 26 -0.55 8.23 4.89
C VAL A 26 0.03 6.92 4.37
N VAL A 27 -0.79 6.17 3.65
CA VAL A 27 -0.48 4.78 3.26
C VAL A 27 0.10 4.73 1.83
N PRO A 28 0.93 3.73 1.49
CA PRO A 28 1.37 3.54 0.12
C PRO A 28 0.18 3.19 -0.79
N LYS A 29 0.30 3.56 -2.06
CA LYS A 29 -0.60 3.16 -3.13
C LYS A 29 0.21 2.71 -4.32
N GLU A 30 0.16 1.42 -4.66
CA GLU A 30 0.81 0.93 -5.88
C GLU A 30 0.07 1.42 -7.12
N THR A 31 0.83 1.85 -8.12
CA THR A 31 0.29 2.30 -9.39
C THR A 31 1.17 1.82 -10.54
N PRO A 32 0.61 1.72 -11.76
CA PRO A 32 1.35 1.69 -13.03
C PRO A 32 2.64 2.52 -13.11
N PHE A 33 2.67 3.68 -12.45
CA PHE A 33 3.75 4.67 -12.51
C PHE A 33 4.60 4.68 -11.22
N GLY A 34 4.59 3.57 -10.49
CA GLY A 34 5.31 3.35 -9.24
C GLY A 34 4.52 3.73 -8.00
N ARG A 35 5.10 3.45 -6.82
CA ARG A 35 4.49 3.68 -5.52
C ARG A 35 4.18 5.17 -5.26
N LYS A 36 2.93 5.45 -4.92
CA LYS A 36 2.39 6.77 -4.56
C LYS A 36 1.89 6.77 -3.11
N ARG A 37 1.26 7.87 -2.67
CA ARG A 37 0.62 7.99 -1.35
C ARG A 37 -0.87 8.20 -1.50
N GLN A 38 -1.61 7.70 -0.52
CA GLN A 38 -3.03 8.00 -0.34
C GLN A 38 -3.32 8.17 1.15
N ILE A 39 -4.48 8.77 1.46
CA ILE A 39 -4.95 8.90 2.84
C ILE A 39 -6.00 7.83 3.09
N ASP A 40 -5.75 6.96 4.05
CA ASP A 40 -6.78 6.08 4.58
C ASP A 40 -7.80 6.92 5.36
N GLN A 41 -9.01 7.05 4.80
CA GLN A 41 -10.07 7.87 5.37
C GLN A 41 -10.69 7.24 6.63
N ASN A 42 -10.54 5.93 6.82
CA ASN A 42 -11.10 5.21 7.96
C ASN A 42 -10.21 5.40 9.20
N SER A 43 -8.89 5.39 9.03
CA SER A 43 -7.94 5.51 10.15
C SER A 43 -7.55 6.96 10.49
N CYS A 44 -7.81 7.90 9.58
CA CYS A 44 -7.40 9.30 9.68
C CYS A 44 -7.90 9.96 10.98
N ASN A 45 -6.96 10.53 11.75
CA ASN A 45 -7.25 11.28 12.99
C ASN A 45 -7.68 12.75 12.76
N LYS A 46 -7.63 13.23 11.50
CA LYS A 46 -8.02 14.59 11.09
C LYS A 46 -7.18 15.71 11.69
N ASP A 47 -5.90 15.46 12.02
CA ASP A 47 -4.96 16.55 12.39
C ASP A 47 -4.52 17.38 11.17
N PHE A 48 -4.60 16.80 9.98
CA PHE A 48 -4.27 17.39 8.68
C PHE A 48 -2.83 17.92 8.54
N SER A 49 -1.93 17.54 9.43
CA SER A 49 -0.50 17.90 9.42
C SER A 49 0.21 17.43 8.15
N CYS A 50 -0.27 16.36 7.51
CA CYS A 50 0.26 15.85 6.23
C CYS A 50 0.18 16.87 5.09
N ILE A 51 -0.75 17.84 5.18
CA ILE A 51 -0.86 18.95 4.22
C ILE A 51 0.36 19.87 4.33
N ASN A 52 1.13 19.88 5.41
CA ASN A 52 2.34 20.70 5.49
C ASN A 52 3.45 20.21 4.56
N GLY A 53 3.36 18.97 4.06
CA GLY A 53 4.29 18.46 3.06
C GLY A 53 4.28 19.29 1.78
N PHE A 54 5.45 19.54 1.19
CA PHE A 54 5.63 20.31 -0.03
C PHE A 54 5.22 19.49 -1.25
N CYS A 55 3.91 19.30 -1.41
CA CYS A 55 3.32 18.51 -2.49
C CYS A 55 2.01 19.15 -2.99
N PRO A 56 1.86 19.39 -4.30
CA PRO A 56 0.64 19.94 -4.90
C PRO A 56 -0.45 18.87 -5.10
N SER A 57 -0.21 17.62 -4.70
CA SER A 57 -1.20 16.54 -4.85
C SER A 57 -2.36 16.61 -3.86
N PHE A 58 -2.19 17.37 -2.77
CA PHE A 58 -3.18 17.44 -1.69
C PHE A 58 -4.38 18.31 -2.08
N VAL A 59 -5.56 17.72 -1.88
CA VAL A 59 -6.85 18.40 -2.03
C VAL A 59 -7.66 18.17 -0.78
N THR A 60 -8.12 19.25 -0.16
CA THR A 60 -9.08 19.18 0.94
C THR A 60 -10.49 19.17 0.39
N VAL A 61 -11.32 18.31 0.97
CA VAL A 61 -12.75 18.19 0.67
C VAL A 61 -13.56 18.63 1.89
N GLU A 62 -14.33 19.69 1.76
CA GLU A 62 -15.16 20.26 2.84
C GLU A 62 -16.65 20.17 2.50
N GLY A 63 -17.48 19.89 3.50
CA GLY A 63 -18.94 19.78 3.31
C GLY A 63 -19.41 18.55 2.53
N GLY A 64 -18.48 17.69 2.10
CA GLY A 64 -18.79 16.37 1.56
C GLY A 64 -19.06 15.33 2.65
N THR A 65 -19.77 14.28 2.27
CA THR A 65 -19.95 13.06 3.07
C THR A 65 -19.26 11.95 2.33
N LEU A 66 -18.27 11.30 2.98
CA LEU A 66 -17.65 10.12 2.42
C LEU A 66 -18.73 9.07 2.17
N ARG A 67 -19.01 8.80 0.89
CA ARG A 67 -19.90 7.73 0.49
C ARG A 67 -19.16 6.43 0.76
N ARG A 68 -19.74 5.58 1.61
CA ARG A 68 -19.27 4.20 1.69
C ARG A 68 -19.48 3.59 0.31
N ARG A 69 -18.45 2.93 -0.22
CA ARG A 69 -18.66 2.06 -1.36
C ARG A 69 -19.62 0.99 -0.89
N GLU A 70 -20.69 0.76 -1.66
CA GLU A 70 -21.52 -0.40 -1.41
C GLU A 70 -20.72 -1.63 -1.83
N GLY A 71 -20.66 -2.63 -0.95
CA GLY A 71 -20.05 -3.91 -1.30
C GLY A 71 -20.79 -4.58 -2.45
N ILE A 72 -20.11 -5.47 -3.17
CA ILE A 72 -20.73 -6.21 -4.26
C ILE A 72 -21.89 -7.06 -3.73
N ASP A 73 -23.09 -6.82 -4.26
CA ASP A 73 -24.24 -7.64 -3.91
C ASP A 73 -24.31 -8.90 -4.78
N ALA A 74 -23.76 -9.99 -4.25
CA ALA A 74 -23.83 -11.31 -4.87
C ALA A 74 -25.23 -11.97 -4.78
N GLY A 75 -26.18 -11.36 -4.05
CA GLY A 75 -27.59 -11.78 -4.02
C GLY A 75 -27.79 -13.28 -3.79
N ALA A 76 -28.56 -13.93 -4.67
CA ALA A 76 -28.91 -15.34 -4.57
C ALA A 76 -27.70 -16.30 -4.65
N SER A 77 -26.63 -15.92 -5.36
CA SER A 77 -25.42 -16.77 -5.47
C SER A 77 -24.67 -16.89 -4.14
N PHE A 78 -24.62 -15.80 -3.36
CA PHE A 78 -24.06 -15.82 -2.02
C PHE A 78 -24.86 -16.71 -1.06
N ALA A 79 -26.19 -16.65 -1.14
CA ALA A 79 -27.05 -17.52 -0.32
C ALA A 79 -26.85 -19.00 -0.68
N ALA A 80 -26.79 -19.34 -1.98
CA ALA A 80 -26.57 -20.70 -2.44
C ALA A 80 -25.21 -21.27 -1.98
N GLU A 81 -24.13 -20.48 -2.07
CA GLU A 81 -22.81 -20.89 -1.57
C GLU A 81 -22.81 -21.07 -0.06
N LEU A 82 -23.50 -20.20 0.68
CA LEU A 82 -23.61 -20.29 2.13
C LEU A 82 -24.36 -21.56 2.58
N ASP A 83 -25.46 -21.90 1.89
CA ASP A 83 -26.27 -23.09 2.15
C ASP A 83 -25.54 -24.39 1.78
N ALA A 84 -24.59 -24.32 0.84
CA ALA A 84 -23.77 -25.46 0.41
C ALA A 84 -22.55 -25.72 1.32
N LEU A 85 -22.26 -24.84 2.30
CA LEU A 85 -21.09 -25.01 3.16
C LEU A 85 -21.23 -26.24 4.07
N PRO A 86 -20.18 -27.08 4.17
CA PRO A 86 -20.17 -28.15 5.16
C PRO A 86 -20.06 -27.58 6.57
N ASP A 87 -20.65 -28.24 7.56
CA ASP A 87 -20.35 -27.93 8.96
C ASP A 87 -18.95 -28.46 9.31
N PRO A 88 -18.05 -27.63 9.88
CA PRO A 88 -16.72 -28.07 10.26
C PRO A 88 -16.75 -28.90 11.53
N GLU A 89 -15.78 -29.81 11.67
CA GLU A 89 -15.48 -30.41 12.97
C GLU A 89 -14.87 -29.34 13.88
N LEU A 90 -15.51 -29.08 15.01
CA LEU A 90 -15.03 -28.08 15.98
C LEU A 90 -13.77 -28.56 16.67
N ALA A 91 -12.87 -27.62 16.98
CA ALA A 91 -11.67 -27.95 17.72
C ALA A 91 -12.01 -28.55 19.08
N ARG A 92 -11.32 -29.64 19.44
CA ARG A 92 -11.50 -30.29 20.74
C ARG A 92 -10.76 -29.50 21.81
N ILE A 93 -11.40 -29.36 22.98
CA ILE A 93 -10.75 -28.81 24.17
C ILE A 93 -10.11 -29.97 24.93
N ASP A 94 -8.78 -29.99 24.97
CA ASP A 94 -8.01 -30.91 25.81
C ASP A 94 -7.39 -30.10 26.95
N ASP A 95 -8.04 -30.12 28.11
CA ASP A 95 -7.81 -29.24 29.27
C ASP A 95 -8.12 -27.75 28.99
N CYS A 96 -7.31 -27.09 28.17
CA CYS A 96 -7.50 -25.72 27.71
C CYS A 96 -7.15 -25.60 26.23
N TYR A 97 -7.99 -24.89 25.47
CA TYR A 97 -7.72 -24.48 24.09
C TYR A 97 -7.13 -23.06 24.06
N ASP A 98 -5.92 -22.94 23.54
CA ASP A 98 -5.09 -21.74 23.52
C ASP A 98 -5.10 -21.09 22.13
N LEU A 99 -5.85 -19.99 21.99
CA LEU A 99 -6.00 -19.25 20.74
C LEU A 99 -5.33 -17.88 20.83
N LEU A 100 -4.42 -17.60 19.89
CA LEU A 100 -3.82 -16.28 19.75
C LEU A 100 -4.50 -15.49 18.63
N VAL A 101 -4.93 -14.27 18.90
CA VAL A 101 -5.31 -13.31 17.85
C VAL A 101 -4.29 -12.18 17.84
N THR A 102 -3.70 -11.91 16.68
CA THR A 102 -2.69 -10.86 16.56
C THR A 102 -3.12 -9.81 15.56
N GLY A 103 -2.83 -8.55 15.83
CA GLY A 103 -3.03 -7.52 14.83
C GLY A 103 -2.57 -6.15 15.28
N VAL A 104 -3.01 -5.15 14.52
CA VAL A 104 -2.64 -3.75 14.73
C VAL A 104 -3.73 -3.04 15.53
N GLY A 105 -3.33 -2.22 16.51
CA GLY A 105 -4.24 -1.52 17.41
C GLY A 105 -5.20 -0.60 16.66
N GLY A 106 -6.49 -0.67 17.01
CA GLY A 106 -7.57 0.08 16.37
C GLY A 106 -8.21 -0.61 15.16
N THR A 107 -7.80 -1.85 14.82
CA THR A 107 -8.37 -2.60 13.68
C THR A 107 -9.47 -3.60 14.06
N GLY A 108 -9.75 -3.81 15.36
CA GLY A 108 -10.78 -4.75 15.84
C GLY A 108 -10.25 -6.10 16.35
N VAL A 109 -8.95 -6.24 16.61
CA VAL A 109 -8.34 -7.45 17.20
C VAL A 109 -8.99 -7.82 18.53
N VAL A 110 -9.13 -6.83 19.43
CA VAL A 110 -9.79 -7.03 20.75
C VAL A 110 -11.25 -7.45 20.57
N THR A 111 -11.94 -6.89 19.58
CA THR A 111 -13.33 -7.26 19.27
C THR A 111 -13.44 -8.72 18.87
N VAL A 112 -12.52 -9.25 18.06
CA VAL A 112 -12.49 -10.69 17.74
C VAL A 112 -12.36 -11.53 19.01
N GLY A 113 -11.45 -11.17 19.92
CA GLY A 113 -11.32 -11.87 21.20
C GLY A 113 -12.58 -11.82 22.06
N GLN A 114 -13.26 -10.68 22.11
CA GLN A 114 -14.54 -10.51 22.80
C GLN A 114 -15.66 -11.36 22.19
N LEU A 115 -15.75 -11.43 20.85
CA LEU A 115 -16.74 -12.26 20.16
C LEU A 115 -16.56 -13.75 20.49
N ILE A 116 -15.32 -14.23 20.47
CA ILE A 116 -14.98 -15.63 20.76
C ILE A 116 -15.29 -15.97 22.22
N THR A 117 -14.85 -15.12 23.16
CA THR A 117 -15.08 -15.35 24.59
C THR A 117 -16.56 -15.23 24.97
N MET A 118 -17.31 -14.31 24.36
CA MET A 118 -18.76 -14.24 24.53
C MET A 118 -19.46 -15.49 23.97
N ALA A 119 -19.03 -15.99 22.81
CA ALA A 119 -19.55 -17.24 22.26
C ALA A 119 -19.30 -18.43 23.20
N ALA A 120 -18.09 -18.55 23.75
CA ALA A 120 -17.77 -19.58 24.74
C ALA A 120 -18.64 -19.42 26.02
N HIS A 121 -18.83 -18.19 26.50
CA HIS A 121 -19.68 -17.91 27.66
C HIS A 121 -21.15 -18.30 27.43
N LEU A 122 -21.71 -18.02 26.24
CA LEU A 122 -23.06 -18.44 25.86
C LEU A 122 -23.25 -19.97 25.87
N GLU A 123 -22.16 -20.72 25.72
CA GLU A 123 -22.12 -22.19 25.79
C GLU A 123 -21.77 -22.72 27.19
N SER A 124 -21.70 -21.84 28.20
CA SER A 124 -21.31 -22.18 29.59
C SER A 124 -19.88 -22.73 29.75
N LYS A 125 -19.01 -22.47 28.75
CA LYS A 125 -17.58 -22.82 28.83
C LYS A 125 -16.82 -21.81 29.68
N GLY A 126 -15.69 -22.25 30.22
CA GLY A 126 -14.68 -21.36 30.78
C GLY A 126 -14.02 -20.55 29.67
N ALA A 127 -13.89 -19.23 29.82
CA ALA A 127 -13.19 -18.40 28.87
C ALA A 127 -12.39 -17.29 29.58
N SER A 128 -11.20 -17.01 29.07
CA SER A 128 -10.38 -15.87 29.49
C SER A 128 -9.78 -15.19 28.26
N VAL A 129 -9.66 -13.87 28.34
CA VAL A 129 -8.99 -13.05 27.35
C VAL A 129 -8.00 -12.12 28.05
N LEU A 130 -6.77 -12.07 27.54
CA LEU A 130 -5.73 -11.15 27.98
C LEU A 130 -5.18 -10.40 26.77
N ASP A 131 -5.46 -9.09 26.71
CA ASP A 131 -4.99 -8.23 25.64
C ASP A 131 -3.71 -7.50 26.02
N PHE A 132 -2.63 -7.75 25.27
CA PHE A 132 -1.43 -6.93 25.31
C PHE A 132 -1.47 -5.91 24.19
N MET A 133 -1.53 -4.63 24.57
CA MET A 133 -1.49 -3.50 23.64
C MET A 133 -0.14 -2.77 23.79
N GLY A 134 0.52 -2.50 22.66
CA GLY A 134 1.70 -1.64 22.64
C GLY A 134 1.38 -0.21 23.07
N PHE A 135 2.38 0.53 23.55
CA PHE A 135 2.21 1.91 24.04
C PHE A 135 1.82 2.94 22.96
N ALA A 136 1.86 2.55 21.68
CA ALA A 136 1.48 3.45 20.59
C ALA A 136 -0.04 3.68 20.58
N GLN A 137 -0.45 4.95 20.61
CA GLN A 137 -1.86 5.37 20.69
C GLN A 137 -2.74 4.84 19.53
N LYS A 138 -2.15 4.63 18.35
CA LYS A 138 -2.74 3.92 17.20
C LYS A 138 -1.66 3.10 16.53
N PHE A 139 -2.05 2.01 15.89
CA PHE A 139 -1.15 1.13 15.14
C PHE A 139 -0.06 0.41 15.96
N GLY A 140 -0.21 0.36 17.28
CA GLY A 140 0.63 -0.47 18.13
C GLY A 140 0.34 -1.96 17.92
N THR A 141 1.32 -2.81 18.19
CA THR A 141 1.13 -4.26 18.26
C THR A 141 0.06 -4.62 19.28
N VAL A 142 -0.90 -5.45 18.88
CA VAL A 142 -1.90 -6.05 19.77
C VAL A 142 -1.82 -7.57 19.67
N LEU A 143 -1.71 -8.22 20.84
CA LEU A 143 -1.78 -9.67 21.01
C LEU A 143 -2.93 -9.97 21.98
N SER A 144 -3.95 -10.67 21.52
CA SER A 144 -5.08 -11.13 22.34
C SER A 144 -4.91 -12.62 22.61
N PHE A 145 -4.59 -12.96 23.85
CA PHE A 145 -4.44 -14.34 24.32
C PHE A 145 -5.80 -14.83 24.82
N ILE A 146 -6.38 -15.81 24.14
CA ILE A 146 -7.69 -16.36 24.46
C ILE A 146 -7.49 -17.80 24.93
N ARG A 147 -8.05 -18.13 26.10
CA ARG A 147 -8.05 -19.50 26.62
C ARG A 147 -9.48 -19.94 26.85
N ILE A 148 -9.83 -21.13 26.36
CA ILE A 148 -11.17 -21.72 26.50
C ILE A 148 -11.04 -23.09 27.15
N ALA A 149 -11.85 -23.37 28.15
CA ALA A 149 -11.93 -24.67 28.81
C ALA A 149 -13.38 -25.12 28.91
N GLU A 150 -13.63 -26.43 29.09
CA GLU A 150 -15.00 -26.93 29.29
C GLU A 150 -15.67 -26.32 30.53
N GLN A 151 -14.90 -26.01 31.57
CA GLN A 151 -15.38 -25.36 32.78
C GLN A 151 -14.47 -24.21 33.19
N PRO A 152 -15.01 -23.11 33.76
CA PRO A 152 -14.21 -21.96 34.20
C PRO A 152 -13.07 -22.30 35.17
N GLN A 153 -13.29 -23.32 36.01
CA GLN A 153 -12.37 -23.75 37.07
C GLN A 153 -11.04 -24.29 36.52
N ASN A 154 -11.04 -24.76 35.26
CA ASN A 154 -9.88 -25.36 34.61
C ASN A 154 -8.91 -24.29 34.06
N ILE A 155 -9.30 -23.01 34.06
CA ILE A 155 -8.43 -21.92 33.63
C ILE A 155 -7.65 -21.38 34.83
N HIS A 156 -6.44 -21.91 35.04
CA HIS A 156 -5.57 -21.51 36.15
C HIS A 156 -4.66 -20.30 35.85
N GLN A 157 -4.41 -20.03 34.57
CA GLN A 157 -3.61 -18.90 34.10
C GLN A 157 -4.22 -18.32 32.83
N VAL A 158 -4.10 -17.00 32.66
CA VAL A 158 -4.73 -16.27 31.54
C VAL A 158 -3.83 -16.10 30.32
N ARG A 159 -2.51 -16.28 30.48
CA ARG A 159 -1.53 -16.13 29.41
C ARG A 159 -1.26 -17.47 28.73
N ILE A 160 -1.09 -17.46 27.41
CA ILE A 160 -0.61 -18.63 26.65
C ILE A 160 0.90 -18.76 26.86
N GLU A 161 1.31 -19.94 27.30
CA GLU A 161 2.71 -20.28 27.55
C GLU A 161 3.50 -20.56 26.26
N GLN A 162 4.81 -20.71 26.40
CA GLN A 162 5.68 -21.03 25.27
C GLN A 162 5.26 -22.34 24.59
N ALA A 163 5.16 -22.32 23.25
CA ALA A 163 4.78 -23.47 22.42
C ALA A 163 3.46 -24.16 22.84
N ARG A 164 2.46 -23.38 23.25
CA ARG A 164 1.14 -23.90 23.67
C ARG A 164 -0.04 -23.49 22.79
N ALA A 165 0.12 -22.54 21.87
CA ALA A 165 -1.00 -22.11 21.02
C ALA A 165 -1.50 -23.26 20.14
N ASP A 166 -2.80 -23.54 20.21
CA ASP A 166 -3.50 -24.48 19.33
C ASP A 166 -3.83 -23.83 17.98
N ALA A 167 -4.16 -22.54 18.00
CA ALA A 167 -4.48 -21.78 16.80
C ALA A 167 -4.01 -20.32 16.87
N LEU A 168 -3.82 -19.75 15.69
CA LEU A 168 -3.49 -18.35 15.44
C LEU A 168 -4.44 -17.77 14.39
N ILE A 169 -5.15 -16.71 14.77
CA ILE A 169 -5.83 -15.81 13.83
C ILE A 169 -4.95 -14.56 13.69
N GLY A 170 -4.11 -14.56 12.66
CA GLY A 170 -3.16 -13.50 12.37
C GLY A 170 -3.77 -12.40 11.53
N CYS A 171 -4.45 -11.43 12.15
CA CYS A 171 -5.04 -10.28 11.44
C CYS A 171 -4.00 -9.31 10.85
N ASP A 172 -2.73 -9.40 11.27
CA ASP A 172 -1.60 -8.67 10.70
C ASP A 172 -0.33 -9.54 10.66
N LEU A 173 0.34 -9.58 9.51
CA LEU A 173 1.52 -10.40 9.28
C LEU A 173 2.75 -9.97 10.10
N VAL A 174 2.95 -8.67 10.30
CA VAL A 174 4.12 -8.13 11.01
C VAL A 174 4.04 -8.49 12.49
N VAL A 175 2.85 -8.35 13.08
CA VAL A 175 2.60 -8.73 14.47
C VAL A 175 2.66 -10.25 14.64
N SER A 176 2.09 -11.02 13.72
CA SER A 176 2.14 -12.49 13.73
C SER A 176 3.59 -13.00 13.66
N SER A 177 4.44 -12.37 12.87
CA SER A 177 5.87 -12.73 12.78
C SER A 177 6.74 -12.19 13.92
N SER A 178 6.16 -11.49 14.90
CA SER A 178 6.93 -10.90 16.00
C SER A 178 7.50 -11.99 16.95
N PRO A 179 8.64 -11.73 17.63
CA PRO A 179 9.19 -12.64 18.63
C PRO A 179 8.23 -12.95 19.79
N ARG A 180 7.33 -12.02 20.13
CA ARG A 180 6.34 -12.22 21.20
C ARG A 180 5.23 -13.18 20.80
N ALA A 181 4.74 -13.09 19.57
CA ALA A 181 3.73 -13.99 19.05
C ALA A 181 4.32 -15.38 18.79
N SER A 182 5.44 -15.43 18.06
CA SER A 182 6.08 -16.69 17.63
C SER A 182 6.54 -17.61 18.74
N ARG A 183 6.84 -17.07 19.93
CA ARG A 183 7.14 -17.88 21.13
C ARG A 183 6.00 -18.81 21.55
N THR A 184 4.75 -18.48 21.21
CA THR A 184 3.60 -19.32 21.57
C THR A 184 3.36 -20.46 20.58
N TYR A 185 3.97 -20.41 19.40
CA TYR A 185 3.73 -21.37 18.33
C TYR A 185 4.38 -22.72 18.63
N ARG A 186 3.66 -23.78 18.30
CA ARG A 186 4.10 -25.17 18.39
C ARG A 186 4.15 -25.76 16.99
N ARG A 187 5.32 -26.28 16.63
CA ARG A 187 5.57 -26.90 15.33
C ARG A 187 4.67 -28.12 15.12
N GLU A 188 4.14 -28.24 13.91
CA GLU A 188 3.22 -29.31 13.48
C GLU A 188 1.94 -29.41 14.33
N HIS A 189 1.57 -28.33 15.04
CA HIS A 189 0.37 -28.29 15.86
C HIS A 189 -0.42 -26.99 15.74
N THR A 190 0.24 -25.84 15.91
CA THR A 190 -0.46 -24.55 15.85
C THR A 190 -1.01 -24.33 14.45
N ARG A 191 -2.33 -24.27 14.32
CA ARG A 191 -2.99 -23.93 13.05
C ARG A 191 -3.00 -22.42 12.88
N ALA A 192 -2.44 -21.89 11.81
CA ALA A 192 -2.30 -20.46 11.57
C ALA A 192 -3.10 -20.03 10.34
N LEU A 193 -3.98 -19.05 10.52
CA LEU A 193 -4.61 -18.31 9.42
C LEU A 193 -4.05 -16.88 9.43
N ILE A 194 -3.33 -16.49 8.39
CA ILE A 194 -2.64 -15.20 8.32
C ILE A 194 -3.24 -14.29 7.25
N ASN A 195 -3.54 -13.05 7.63
CA ASN A 195 -3.89 -11.98 6.73
C ASN A 195 -2.65 -11.45 6.01
N THR A 196 -2.63 -11.53 4.68
CA THR A 196 -1.49 -11.11 3.86
C THR A 196 -1.51 -9.64 3.47
N ALA A 197 -2.57 -8.92 3.83
CA ALA A 197 -2.69 -7.50 3.55
C ALA A 197 -1.50 -6.70 4.10
N GLU A 198 -0.87 -5.88 3.23
CA GLU A 198 0.22 -5.01 3.65
C GLU A 198 -0.31 -3.81 4.44
N MET A 199 -0.21 -3.88 5.77
CA MET A 199 -0.61 -2.77 6.65
C MET A 199 0.56 -1.81 6.90
N PRO A 200 0.32 -0.48 6.90
CA PRO A 200 1.35 0.50 7.22
C PRO A 200 1.92 0.32 8.63
N THR A 201 3.23 0.12 8.71
CA THR A 201 4.03 0.13 9.95
C THR A 201 4.72 1.48 10.16
N ALA A 202 5.26 1.69 11.37
CA ALA A 202 6.10 2.85 11.69
C ALA A 202 7.28 3.04 10.72
N ASP A 203 7.79 1.95 10.14
CA ASP A 203 8.90 2.01 9.20
C ASP A 203 8.53 2.77 7.93
N PHE A 204 7.28 2.67 7.45
CA PHE A 204 6.81 3.41 6.26
C PHE A 204 6.81 4.93 6.44
N VAL A 205 6.74 5.40 7.68
CA VAL A 205 6.79 6.82 8.01
C VAL A 205 8.21 7.35 7.89
N ARG A 206 9.20 6.54 8.30
CA ARG A 206 10.62 6.88 8.27
C ARG A 206 11.27 6.57 6.90
N HIS A 207 10.83 5.51 6.25
CA HIS A 207 11.43 4.94 5.04
C HIS A 207 10.35 4.84 3.97
N ARG A 208 10.42 5.72 2.98
CA ARG A 208 9.33 5.87 2.00
C ARG A 208 9.12 4.61 1.12
N ASP A 209 10.17 3.82 0.95
CA ASP A 209 10.19 2.60 0.15
C ASP A 209 10.24 1.33 1.04
N ALA A 210 9.89 1.44 2.33
CA ALA A 210 9.83 0.28 3.23
C ALA A 210 8.98 -0.85 2.60
N ASN A 211 9.51 -2.07 2.67
CA ASN A 211 8.84 -3.29 2.26
C ASN A 211 8.62 -4.15 3.50
N LEU A 212 7.42 -4.70 3.66
CA LEU A 212 7.09 -5.58 4.77
C LEU A 212 7.78 -6.95 4.69
N ARG A 213 8.35 -7.29 3.53
CA ARG A 213 8.99 -8.59 3.25
C ARG A 213 8.00 -9.72 3.56
N VAL A 214 6.83 -9.63 2.91
CA VAL A 214 5.70 -10.53 3.15
C VAL A 214 6.11 -12.00 3.04
N ASP A 215 6.80 -12.36 1.96
CA ASP A 215 7.25 -13.73 1.72
C ASP A 215 8.21 -14.24 2.80
N ASP A 216 9.17 -13.41 3.23
CA ASP A 216 10.12 -13.78 4.29
C ASP A 216 9.41 -14.03 5.62
N ARG A 217 8.45 -13.18 5.98
CA ARG A 217 7.66 -13.33 7.22
C ARG A 217 6.75 -14.55 7.17
N LEU A 218 6.08 -14.78 6.04
CA LEU A 218 5.27 -15.99 5.84
C LEU A 218 6.15 -17.24 5.91
N ASN A 219 7.33 -17.23 5.28
CA ASN A 219 8.29 -18.33 5.36
C ASN A 219 8.77 -18.58 6.79
N ALA A 220 9.00 -17.53 7.59
CA ALA A 220 9.38 -17.67 8.99
C ALA A 220 8.25 -18.30 9.83
N ILE A 221 7.00 -17.85 9.64
CA ILE A 221 5.84 -18.45 10.32
C ILE A 221 5.68 -19.92 9.89
N ARG A 222 5.72 -20.19 8.58
CA ARG A 222 5.61 -21.55 7.99
C ARG A 222 6.62 -22.51 8.58
N ARG A 223 7.88 -22.08 8.72
CA ARG A 223 8.94 -22.89 9.37
C ARG A 223 8.67 -23.18 10.84
N THR A 224 7.93 -22.31 11.52
CA THR A 224 7.64 -22.44 12.96
C THR A 224 6.41 -23.29 13.22
N VAL A 225 5.33 -23.16 12.43
CA VAL A 225 4.06 -23.86 12.64
C VAL A 225 3.94 -25.18 11.86
N GLY A 226 4.70 -25.35 10.78
CA GLY A 226 4.57 -26.47 9.83
C GLY A 226 3.94 -26.02 8.52
N GLN A 227 4.28 -26.70 7.41
CA GLN A 227 3.80 -26.32 6.07
C GLN A 227 2.30 -26.49 5.93
N ASP A 228 1.76 -27.59 6.45
CA ASP A 228 0.35 -27.96 6.32
C ASP A 228 -0.56 -27.21 7.32
N ASN A 229 0.04 -26.44 8.23
CA ASN A 229 -0.66 -25.70 9.28
C ASN A 229 -0.76 -24.19 9.01
N LEU A 230 -0.32 -23.72 7.84
CA LEU A 230 -0.37 -22.29 7.49
C LEU A 230 -1.31 -22.05 6.30
N ASP A 231 -2.43 -21.40 6.60
CA ASP A 231 -3.35 -20.82 5.62
C ASP A 231 -3.16 -19.30 5.52
N THR A 232 -3.43 -18.74 4.34
CA THR A 232 -3.29 -17.31 4.08
C THR A 232 -4.48 -16.75 3.31
N LEU A 233 -4.84 -15.50 3.58
CA LEU A 233 -5.92 -14.79 2.90
C LEU A 233 -5.63 -13.28 2.87
N ASP A 234 -5.93 -12.58 1.78
CA ASP A 234 -6.00 -11.11 1.81
C ASP A 234 -7.39 -10.67 2.27
N ALA A 235 -7.60 -10.69 3.58
CA ALA A 235 -8.90 -10.36 4.17
C ALA A 235 -9.28 -8.88 3.97
N ASN A 236 -8.30 -7.99 3.83
CA ASN A 236 -8.55 -6.57 3.59
C ASN A 236 -9.08 -6.33 2.19
N ALA A 237 -8.48 -6.96 1.17
CA ALA A 237 -8.95 -6.85 -0.21
C ALA A 237 -10.39 -7.38 -0.35
N ILE A 238 -10.67 -8.53 0.26
CA ILE A 238 -12.02 -9.13 0.24
C ILE A 238 -13.03 -8.22 0.95
N ALA A 239 -12.69 -7.70 2.14
CA ALA A 239 -13.59 -6.82 2.89
C ALA A 239 -13.83 -5.47 2.18
N ASP A 240 -12.80 -4.88 1.56
CA ASP A 240 -12.96 -3.65 0.78
C ASP A 240 -13.89 -3.87 -0.43
N LYS A 241 -13.70 -4.95 -1.18
CA LYS A 241 -14.48 -5.23 -2.40
C LYS A 241 -15.90 -5.69 -2.12
N LEU A 242 -16.08 -6.65 -1.20
CA LEU A 242 -17.37 -7.31 -0.98
C LEU A 242 -18.24 -6.62 0.08
N LEU A 243 -17.64 -5.84 0.98
CA LEU A 243 -18.34 -5.17 2.08
C LEU A 243 -18.15 -3.64 2.05
N GLY A 244 -17.29 -3.12 1.17
CA GLY A 244 -17.06 -1.68 1.01
C GLY A 244 -16.16 -1.06 2.07
N ASN A 245 -15.57 -1.86 2.98
CA ASN A 245 -14.71 -1.37 4.04
C ASN A 245 -13.78 -2.45 4.62
N THR A 246 -12.50 -2.14 4.78
CA THR A 246 -11.50 -3.03 5.38
C THR A 246 -11.72 -3.31 6.86
N ILE A 247 -12.53 -2.52 7.58
CA ILE A 247 -12.79 -2.72 9.02
C ILE A 247 -13.41 -4.10 9.33
N TYR A 248 -14.09 -4.71 8.36
CA TYR A 248 -14.70 -6.03 8.52
C TYR A 248 -13.71 -7.19 8.30
N ALA A 249 -12.47 -6.93 7.89
CA ALA A 249 -11.47 -7.95 7.60
C ALA A 249 -11.23 -8.90 8.79
N ASN A 250 -11.23 -8.38 10.02
CA ASN A 250 -10.98 -9.19 11.22
C ASN A 250 -12.14 -10.14 11.53
N VAL A 251 -13.39 -9.74 11.27
CA VAL A 251 -14.57 -10.61 11.43
C VAL A 251 -14.63 -11.63 10.29
N LEU A 252 -14.18 -11.25 9.09
CA LEU A 252 -14.01 -12.16 7.96
C LEU A 252 -12.96 -13.25 8.28
N MET A 253 -11.80 -12.86 8.83
CA MET A 253 -10.78 -13.79 9.31
C MET A 253 -11.33 -14.77 10.36
N LEU A 254 -12.15 -14.28 11.31
CA LEU A 254 -12.82 -15.10 12.30
C LEU A 254 -13.76 -16.15 11.65
N GLY A 255 -14.55 -15.75 10.66
CA GLY A 255 -15.43 -16.68 9.92
C GLY A 255 -14.66 -17.75 9.14
N CYS A 256 -13.55 -17.37 8.51
CA CYS A 256 -12.65 -18.30 7.81
C CYS A 256 -12.02 -19.31 8.78
N ALA A 257 -11.49 -18.83 9.91
CA ALA A 257 -10.90 -19.69 10.94
C ALA A 257 -11.95 -20.66 11.53
N TRP A 258 -13.18 -20.19 11.75
CA TRP A 258 -14.27 -21.04 12.24
C TRP A 258 -14.61 -22.14 11.24
N GLN A 259 -14.76 -21.80 9.95
CA GLN A 259 -15.07 -22.76 8.90
C GLN A 259 -13.94 -23.78 8.66
N LYS A 260 -12.70 -23.44 9.03
CA LYS A 260 -11.57 -24.38 9.05
C LYS A 260 -11.54 -25.25 10.33
N GLY A 261 -12.47 -25.10 11.26
CA GLY A 261 -12.50 -25.87 12.51
C GLY A 261 -11.42 -25.45 13.52
N MET A 262 -10.97 -24.19 13.49
CA MET A 262 -9.91 -23.68 14.39
C MET A 262 -10.46 -23.14 15.72
N LEU A 263 -11.78 -23.25 15.96
CA LEU A 263 -12.41 -22.68 17.15
C LEU A 263 -13.27 -23.74 17.85
N PRO A 264 -13.22 -23.84 19.20
CA PRO A 264 -14.00 -24.78 19.97
C PRO A 264 -15.37 -24.18 20.40
N VAL A 265 -16.03 -23.42 19.52
CA VAL A 265 -17.36 -22.79 19.79
C VAL A 265 -18.27 -22.93 18.57
N SER A 266 -19.58 -23.03 18.79
CA SER A 266 -20.55 -23.23 17.70
C SER A 266 -20.80 -21.97 16.87
N LEU A 267 -21.28 -22.19 15.64
CA LEU A 267 -21.75 -21.12 14.76
C LEU A 267 -22.84 -20.27 15.44
N LYS A 268 -23.79 -20.93 16.10
CA LYS A 268 -24.94 -20.28 16.75
C LYS A 268 -24.46 -19.31 17.84
N ALA A 269 -23.47 -19.72 18.64
CA ALA A 269 -22.92 -18.88 19.69
C ALA A 269 -22.15 -17.67 19.11
N LEU A 270 -21.36 -17.87 18.05
CA LEU A 270 -20.65 -16.77 17.37
C LEU A 270 -21.61 -15.77 16.71
N MET A 271 -22.63 -16.25 16.00
CA MET A 271 -23.67 -15.39 15.42
C MET A 271 -24.38 -14.58 16.50
N ARG A 272 -24.72 -15.21 17.63
CA ARG A 272 -25.34 -14.51 18.76
C ARG A 272 -24.39 -13.51 19.42
N ALA A 273 -23.10 -13.81 19.54
CA ALA A 273 -22.10 -12.88 20.05
C ALA A 273 -22.00 -11.63 19.15
N ILE A 274 -22.05 -11.79 17.82
CA ILE A 274 -22.07 -10.67 16.87
C ILE A 274 -23.33 -9.81 17.07
N GLU A 275 -24.50 -10.43 17.27
CA GLU A 275 -25.75 -9.70 17.57
C GLU A 275 -25.65 -8.90 18.87
N LEU A 276 -25.12 -9.52 19.93
CA LEU A 276 -24.98 -8.89 21.25
C LEU A 276 -23.95 -7.75 21.26
N ASN A 277 -22.95 -7.79 20.38
CA ASN A 277 -22.03 -6.66 20.19
C ASN A 277 -22.74 -5.40 19.66
N GLY A 278 -23.87 -5.54 18.96
CA GLY A 278 -24.77 -4.44 18.61
C GLY A 278 -24.27 -3.45 17.55
N VAL A 279 -23.05 -3.62 17.02
CA VAL A 279 -22.45 -2.72 16.02
C VAL A 279 -22.57 -3.32 14.62
N GLU A 280 -23.30 -2.65 13.73
CA GLU A 280 -23.46 -3.03 12.32
C GLU A 280 -23.69 -4.54 12.11
N VAL A 281 -24.60 -5.11 12.92
CA VAL A 281 -24.78 -6.56 13.09
C VAL A 281 -24.88 -7.30 11.76
N ALA A 282 -25.76 -6.84 10.86
CA ALA A 282 -25.99 -7.48 9.56
C ALA A 282 -24.71 -7.52 8.70
N THR A 283 -23.93 -6.43 8.67
CA THR A 283 -22.68 -6.38 7.89
C THR A 283 -21.60 -7.26 8.49
N ASN A 284 -21.49 -7.31 9.83
CA ASN A 284 -20.55 -8.21 10.50
C ASN A 284 -20.91 -9.68 10.32
N GLN A 285 -22.20 -10.04 10.35
CA GLN A 285 -22.66 -11.40 10.02
C GLN A 285 -22.33 -11.75 8.55
N ARG A 286 -22.56 -10.81 7.61
CA ARG A 286 -22.18 -10.98 6.21
C ARG A 286 -20.66 -11.16 6.06
N ALA A 287 -19.86 -10.39 6.79
CA ALA A 287 -18.41 -10.50 6.80
C ALA A 287 -17.92 -11.87 7.29
N PHE A 288 -18.48 -12.34 8.42
CA PHE A 288 -18.21 -13.67 8.93
C PHE A 288 -18.54 -14.75 7.90
N ASN A 289 -19.71 -14.67 7.27
CA ASN A 289 -20.14 -15.64 6.27
C ASN A 289 -19.28 -15.61 4.99
N TRP A 290 -18.85 -14.45 4.52
CA TRP A 290 -17.85 -14.36 3.45
C TRP A 290 -16.53 -15.03 3.83
N GLY A 291 -16.12 -14.89 5.10
CA GLY A 291 -14.97 -15.60 5.64
C GLY A 291 -15.12 -17.12 5.55
N ARG A 292 -16.31 -17.63 5.91
CA ARG A 292 -16.61 -19.06 5.78
C ARG A 292 -16.54 -19.52 4.32
N ILE A 293 -17.15 -18.77 3.39
CA ILE A 293 -17.09 -19.09 1.96
C ILE A 293 -15.64 -19.08 1.47
N ALA A 294 -14.83 -18.10 1.86
CA ALA A 294 -13.43 -18.02 1.48
C ALA A 294 -12.59 -19.23 1.94
N ALA A 295 -12.98 -19.88 3.05
CA ALA A 295 -12.30 -21.08 3.54
C ALA A 295 -12.55 -22.33 2.68
N VAL A 296 -13.71 -22.40 2.01
CA VAL A 296 -14.16 -23.60 1.26
C VAL A 296 -14.08 -23.38 -0.24
N ASN A 297 -14.50 -22.21 -0.72
CA ASN A 297 -14.58 -21.84 -2.14
C ASN A 297 -13.92 -20.47 -2.42
N PRO A 298 -12.58 -20.38 -2.33
CA PRO A 298 -11.86 -19.13 -2.62
C PRO A 298 -12.02 -18.67 -4.07
N ALA A 299 -12.26 -19.59 -5.02
CA ALA A 299 -12.46 -19.27 -6.43
C ALA A 299 -13.74 -18.45 -6.65
N PHE A 300 -14.84 -18.79 -5.97
CA PHE A 300 -16.08 -18.01 -6.02
C PHE A 300 -15.89 -16.58 -5.48
N VAL A 301 -15.13 -16.44 -4.39
CA VAL A 301 -14.80 -15.12 -3.81
C VAL A 301 -14.04 -14.26 -4.83
N GLN A 302 -12.98 -14.81 -5.45
CA GLN A 302 -12.20 -14.12 -6.49
C GLN A 302 -13.05 -13.72 -7.70
N GLN A 303 -13.89 -14.64 -8.18
CA GLN A 303 -14.82 -14.38 -9.28
C GLN A 303 -15.80 -13.26 -8.94
N THR A 304 -16.36 -13.27 -7.72
CA THR A 304 -17.31 -12.25 -7.25
C THR A 304 -16.65 -10.88 -7.15
N MET A 305 -15.38 -10.82 -6.72
CA MET A 305 -14.61 -9.58 -6.65
C MET A 305 -14.32 -8.96 -8.04
N GLY A 306 -14.61 -9.70 -9.12
CA GLY A 306 -14.28 -9.30 -10.48
C GLY A 306 -12.77 -9.34 -10.75
N GLU A 307 -12.02 -10.06 -9.92
CA GLU A 307 -10.61 -10.36 -10.17
C GLU A 307 -10.53 -11.48 -11.21
N THR A 308 -10.80 -11.15 -12.46
CA THR A 308 -10.11 -11.87 -13.54
C THR A 308 -8.63 -11.61 -13.33
N VAL A 309 -7.85 -12.67 -13.14
CA VAL A 309 -6.38 -12.64 -13.22
C VAL A 309 -6.04 -11.85 -14.48
N SER A 310 -5.75 -10.56 -14.32
CA SER A 310 -5.26 -9.78 -15.43
C SER A 310 -3.92 -10.41 -15.74
N PRO A 311 -3.66 -10.83 -16.99
CA PRO A 311 -2.35 -11.35 -17.33
C PRO A 311 -1.31 -10.34 -16.84
N ASP A 312 -0.24 -10.83 -16.22
CA ASP A 312 0.84 -9.97 -15.74
C ASP A 312 1.19 -8.98 -16.85
N GLU A 313 1.15 -7.68 -16.53
CA GLU A 313 1.41 -6.63 -17.52
C GLU A 313 2.77 -6.89 -18.15
N THR A 314 2.78 -7.15 -19.46
CA THR A 314 4.03 -7.41 -20.17
C THR A 314 4.89 -6.15 -20.20
N LEU A 315 6.20 -6.29 -20.38
CA LEU A 315 7.09 -5.14 -20.54
C LEU A 315 6.62 -4.24 -21.71
N ASP A 316 6.15 -4.84 -22.80
CA ASP A 316 5.66 -4.11 -23.97
C ASP A 316 4.37 -3.33 -23.70
N ASP A 317 3.46 -3.87 -22.89
CA ASP A 317 2.27 -3.14 -22.43
C ASP A 317 2.66 -1.96 -21.54
N ALA A 318 3.62 -2.18 -20.63
CA ALA A 318 4.16 -1.14 -19.75
C ALA A 318 4.87 -0.02 -20.52
N ILE A 319 5.57 -0.33 -21.61
CA ILE A 319 6.19 0.63 -22.54
C ILE A 319 5.11 1.39 -23.30
N ARG A 320 4.11 0.69 -23.88
CA ARG A 320 3.03 1.30 -24.67
C ARG A 320 2.24 2.32 -23.85
N ARG A 321 1.83 1.95 -22.64
CA ARG A 321 1.11 2.85 -21.71
C ARG A 321 1.91 4.11 -21.40
N ARG A 322 3.23 4.01 -21.24
CA ARG A 322 4.12 5.16 -20.99
C ARG A 322 4.27 6.04 -22.22
N ALA A 323 4.39 5.45 -23.41
CA ALA A 323 4.43 6.20 -24.65
C ALA A 323 3.12 6.98 -24.90
N GLU A 324 1.97 6.34 -24.67
CA GLU A 324 0.66 7.01 -24.73
C GLU A 324 0.56 8.15 -23.72
N PHE A 325 1.03 7.93 -22.49
CA PHE A 325 1.08 8.98 -21.47
C PHE A 325 1.96 10.16 -21.92
N LEU A 326 3.14 9.90 -22.50
CA LEU A 326 4.04 10.96 -22.99
C LEU A 326 3.45 11.74 -24.17
N ARG A 327 2.71 11.07 -25.06
CA ARG A 327 1.95 11.71 -26.13
C ARG A 327 0.91 12.67 -25.57
N ASP A 328 0.17 12.23 -24.56
CA ASP A 328 -0.85 13.04 -23.90
C ASP A 328 -0.24 14.13 -22.99
N TYR A 329 0.98 13.92 -22.49
CA TYR A 329 1.74 14.87 -21.70
C TYR A 329 2.23 16.05 -22.54
N GLN A 330 2.78 15.78 -23.74
CA GLN A 330 3.31 16.80 -24.65
C GLN A 330 2.81 16.57 -26.08
N ASN A 331 3.39 15.59 -26.78
CA ASN A 331 3.14 15.30 -28.20
C ASN A 331 3.74 13.95 -28.63
N GLN A 332 3.47 13.55 -29.88
CA GLN A 332 3.98 12.31 -30.47
C GLN A 332 5.52 12.26 -30.50
N ALA A 333 6.20 13.37 -30.79
CA ALA A 333 7.67 13.39 -30.87
C ALA A 333 8.35 13.01 -29.53
N LEU A 334 7.76 13.36 -28.39
CA LEU A 334 8.26 12.96 -27.08
C LEU A 334 8.07 11.45 -26.84
N ALA A 335 6.93 10.89 -27.27
CA ALA A 335 6.67 9.45 -27.21
C ALA A 335 7.66 8.68 -28.11
N ASP A 336 7.93 9.19 -29.30
CA ASP A 336 8.89 8.58 -30.24
C ASP A 336 10.33 8.64 -29.69
N ARG A 337 10.74 9.76 -29.07
CA ARG A 337 12.03 9.87 -28.37
C ARG A 337 12.18 8.80 -27.28
N TYR A 338 11.13 8.61 -26.49
CA TYR A 338 11.09 7.57 -25.45
C TYR A 338 11.25 6.17 -26.05
N LEU A 339 10.43 5.83 -27.04
CA LEU A 339 10.46 4.50 -27.69
C LEU A 339 11.82 4.23 -28.34
N ALA A 340 12.42 5.23 -29.00
CA ALA A 340 13.73 5.11 -29.63
C ALA A 340 14.84 4.78 -28.61
N MET A 341 14.82 5.43 -27.43
CA MET A 341 15.78 5.13 -26.37
C MET A 341 15.60 3.71 -25.83
N ILE A 342 14.37 3.28 -25.58
CA ILE A 342 14.06 1.93 -25.07
C ILE A 342 14.50 0.86 -26.05
N GLU A 343 14.17 1.01 -27.33
CA GLU A 343 14.56 0.06 -28.36
C GLU A 343 16.08 -0.04 -28.50
N ARG A 344 16.78 1.09 -28.40
CA ARG A 344 18.25 1.11 -28.43
C ARG A 344 18.86 0.35 -27.26
N VAL A 345 18.37 0.58 -26.04
CA VAL A 345 18.83 -0.12 -24.83
C VAL A 345 18.52 -1.61 -24.92
N ARG A 346 17.30 -1.98 -25.35
CA ARG A 346 16.87 -3.37 -25.50
C ARG A 346 17.77 -4.15 -26.46
N ARG A 347 18.14 -3.56 -27.60
CA ARG A 347 19.08 -4.17 -28.56
C ARG A 347 20.47 -4.38 -27.96
N ALA A 348 21.00 -3.36 -27.26
CA ALA A 348 22.32 -3.45 -26.65
C ALA A 348 22.36 -4.48 -25.52
N GLU A 349 21.33 -4.51 -24.68
CA GLU A 349 21.19 -5.49 -23.60
C GLU A 349 21.05 -6.92 -24.14
N MET A 350 20.24 -7.11 -25.18
CA MET A 350 20.09 -8.41 -25.83
C MET A 350 21.42 -8.90 -26.44
N ALA A 351 22.18 -8.01 -27.08
CA ALA A 351 23.51 -8.33 -27.60
C ALA A 351 24.52 -8.70 -26.50
N ALA A 352 24.35 -8.15 -25.30
CA ALA A 352 25.13 -8.48 -24.11
C ALA A 352 24.63 -9.74 -23.37
N GLY A 353 23.58 -10.42 -23.84
CA GLY A 353 23.02 -11.62 -23.18
C GLY A 353 22.10 -11.34 -21.99
N GLY A 354 21.68 -10.09 -21.78
CA GLY A 354 20.77 -9.68 -20.72
C GLY A 354 19.31 -10.09 -20.95
N LYS A 355 18.51 -10.02 -19.88
CA LYS A 355 17.09 -10.40 -19.86
C LYS A 355 16.19 -9.23 -19.44
N GLU A 356 16.32 -8.11 -20.17
CA GLU A 356 15.48 -6.90 -20.07
C GLU A 356 15.49 -6.17 -18.71
N GLN A 357 16.48 -6.43 -17.86
CA GLN A 357 16.66 -5.77 -16.56
C GLN A 357 17.02 -4.30 -16.75
N LEU A 358 18.00 -4.01 -17.60
CA LEU A 358 18.41 -2.64 -17.93
C LEU A 358 17.31 -1.92 -18.70
N THR A 359 16.68 -2.61 -19.66
CA THR A 359 15.52 -2.09 -20.41
C THR A 359 14.39 -1.68 -19.47
N THR A 360 14.08 -2.50 -18.47
CA THR A 360 13.07 -2.19 -17.45
C THR A 360 13.45 -0.99 -16.58
N ALA A 361 14.72 -0.88 -16.18
CA ALA A 361 15.21 0.26 -15.42
C ALA A 361 15.10 1.56 -16.23
N VAL A 362 15.56 1.56 -17.49
CA VAL A 362 15.46 2.72 -18.39
C VAL A 362 13.99 3.06 -18.68
N MET A 363 13.14 2.06 -18.92
CA MET A 363 11.69 2.24 -19.12
C MET A 363 11.06 3.07 -18.00
N ARG A 364 11.43 2.82 -16.75
CA ARG A 364 10.88 3.51 -15.57
C ARG A 364 11.53 4.87 -15.37
N SER A 365 12.86 4.91 -15.28
CA SER A 365 13.64 6.11 -14.95
C SER A 365 13.52 7.18 -16.03
N TYR A 366 13.69 6.81 -17.30
CA TYR A 366 13.67 7.78 -18.39
C TYR A 366 12.27 8.36 -18.61
N PHE A 367 11.22 7.51 -18.54
CA PHE A 367 9.83 7.99 -18.56
C PHE A 367 9.58 9.04 -17.50
N LYS A 368 9.99 8.75 -16.25
CA LYS A 368 9.81 9.67 -15.12
C LYS A 368 10.47 11.03 -15.36
N LEU A 369 11.68 11.04 -15.90
CA LEU A 369 12.41 12.28 -16.20
C LEU A 369 11.75 13.05 -17.35
N LEU A 370 11.29 12.36 -18.40
CA LEU A 370 10.58 12.99 -19.52
C LEU A 370 9.20 13.54 -19.12
N SER A 371 8.53 12.93 -18.14
CA SER A 371 7.21 13.30 -17.66
C SER A 371 7.26 14.10 -16.34
N TYR A 372 8.23 15.01 -16.20
CA TYR A 372 8.31 15.84 -15.00
C TYR A 372 7.05 16.70 -14.82
N LYS A 373 6.58 16.79 -13.58
CA LYS A 373 5.27 17.38 -13.25
C LYS A 373 5.37 18.86 -13.01
N ASP A 374 5.45 19.58 -14.12
CA ASP A 374 5.40 21.04 -14.12
C ASP A 374 3.99 21.59 -13.90
N GLU A 375 3.88 22.91 -13.96
CA GLU A 375 2.64 23.64 -13.73
C GLU A 375 1.55 23.23 -14.72
N TYR A 376 1.92 22.98 -15.97
CA TYR A 376 1.01 22.52 -17.02
C TYR A 376 0.51 21.10 -16.74
N GLU A 377 1.40 20.20 -16.36
CA GLU A 377 1.06 18.81 -16.08
C GLU A 377 0.27 18.65 -14.78
N VAL A 378 0.66 19.32 -13.70
CA VAL A 378 -0.11 19.33 -12.44
C VAL A 378 -1.53 19.85 -12.69
N ALA A 379 -1.67 20.90 -13.50
CA ALA A 379 -2.97 21.43 -13.91
C ALA A 379 -3.79 20.40 -14.71
N ARG A 380 -3.18 19.73 -15.69
CA ARG A 380 -3.82 18.67 -16.48
C ARG A 380 -4.26 17.50 -15.59
N LEU A 381 -3.38 17.02 -14.72
CA LEU A 381 -3.63 15.89 -13.83
C LEU A 381 -4.69 16.19 -12.77
N HIS A 382 -4.87 17.44 -12.33
CA HIS A 382 -5.98 17.81 -11.46
C HIS A 382 -7.30 18.02 -12.19
N SER A 383 -7.29 18.41 -13.47
CA SER A 383 -8.51 18.85 -14.17
C SER A 383 -9.05 17.89 -15.25
N GLN A 384 -8.20 17.03 -15.83
CA GLN A 384 -8.52 16.21 -17.01
C GLN A 384 -8.26 14.70 -16.82
N SER A 385 -7.76 14.25 -15.67
CA SER A 385 -7.41 12.83 -15.41
C SER A 385 -8.54 11.97 -14.81
N GLY A 386 -9.76 12.50 -14.75
CA GLY A 386 -10.87 11.89 -14.02
C GLY A 386 -10.82 12.09 -12.49
N PHE A 387 -9.76 12.69 -11.93
CA PHE A 387 -9.64 12.93 -10.48
C PHE A 387 -10.84 13.66 -9.87
N LEU A 388 -11.31 14.76 -10.48
CA LEU A 388 -12.50 15.50 -10.00
C LEU A 388 -13.79 14.70 -10.08
N GLY A 389 -13.86 13.71 -10.98
CA GLY A 389 -14.95 12.73 -11.04
C GLY A 389 -14.90 11.83 -9.82
N ARG A 390 -13.76 11.15 -9.61
CA ARG A 390 -13.55 10.26 -8.46
C ARG A 390 -13.85 10.94 -7.12
N VAL A 391 -13.36 12.15 -6.89
CA VAL A 391 -13.64 12.89 -5.64
C VAL A 391 -15.13 13.21 -5.49
N ARG A 392 -15.85 13.48 -6.59
CA ARG A 392 -17.29 13.71 -6.56
C ARG A 392 -18.06 12.42 -6.28
N ASP A 393 -17.61 11.31 -6.86
CA ASP A 393 -18.21 9.99 -6.64
C ASP A 393 -18.03 9.57 -5.17
N ASP A 394 -16.83 9.79 -4.61
CA ASP A 394 -16.48 9.42 -3.24
C ASP A 394 -17.11 10.35 -2.17
N PHE A 395 -17.29 11.65 -2.44
CA PHE A 395 -17.72 12.63 -1.41
C PHE A 395 -19.05 13.35 -1.69
N GLY A 396 -19.65 13.10 -2.85
CA GLY A 396 -20.90 13.71 -3.32
C GLY A 396 -20.75 15.10 -3.93
N ASP A 397 -21.81 15.57 -4.60
CA ASP A 397 -21.81 16.80 -5.41
C ASP A 397 -21.68 18.09 -4.59
N LYS A 398 -22.00 18.05 -3.29
CA LYS A 398 -21.94 19.20 -2.38
C LYS A 398 -20.52 19.48 -1.87
N ALA A 399 -19.56 18.61 -2.18
CA ALA A 399 -18.18 18.74 -1.76
C ALA A 399 -17.50 20.01 -2.32
N ARG A 400 -16.95 20.84 -1.43
CA ARG A 400 -16.08 21.96 -1.77
C ARG A 400 -14.63 21.51 -1.79
N LEU A 401 -13.95 21.79 -2.90
CA LEU A 401 -12.55 21.41 -3.11
C LEU A 401 -11.63 22.60 -2.87
N THR A 402 -10.58 22.36 -2.11
CA THR A 402 -9.49 23.31 -1.85
C THR A 402 -8.16 22.66 -2.19
N PHE A 403 -7.44 23.24 -3.14
CA PHE A 403 -6.12 22.81 -3.59
C PHE A 403 -5.03 23.53 -2.78
N HIS A 404 -3.93 22.82 -2.48
CA HIS A 404 -2.79 23.35 -1.72
C HIS A 404 -1.55 23.42 -2.60
N LEU A 405 -1.20 24.62 -3.07
CA LEU A 405 -0.16 24.81 -4.10
C LEU A 405 0.85 25.86 -3.63
N ALA A 406 2.08 25.79 -4.14
CA ALA A 406 3.06 26.88 -4.04
C ALA A 406 3.46 27.35 -5.45
N PRO A 407 2.62 28.17 -6.13
CA PRO A 407 2.94 28.62 -7.48
C PRO A 407 4.20 29.51 -7.46
N PRO A 408 5.23 29.25 -8.29
CA PRO A 408 6.52 29.94 -8.21
C PRO A 408 6.45 31.47 -8.24
N LEU A 409 5.53 32.03 -9.02
CA LEU A 409 5.37 33.48 -9.17
C LEU A 409 4.61 34.15 -8.00
N LEU A 410 3.84 33.38 -7.24
CA LEU A 410 2.96 33.87 -6.18
C LEU A 410 3.48 33.56 -4.77
N SER A 411 4.32 32.53 -4.61
CA SER A 411 4.82 32.06 -3.31
C SER A 411 6.22 32.63 -3.02
N ARG A 412 6.32 33.97 -2.92
CA ARG A 412 7.58 34.66 -2.56
C ARG A 412 7.88 34.65 -1.05
N GLU A 413 6.88 34.40 -0.21
CA GLU A 413 7.05 34.22 1.23
C GLU A 413 7.58 32.82 1.54
N LEU A 414 8.47 32.72 2.53
CA LEU A 414 8.96 31.45 3.05
C LEU A 414 8.17 31.05 4.31
N ASP A 415 8.03 29.75 4.52
CA ASP A 415 7.51 29.19 5.77
C ASP A 415 8.60 29.14 6.86
N ALA A 416 8.24 28.66 8.04
CA ALA A 416 9.15 28.56 9.19
C ALA A 416 10.39 27.68 8.93
N ARG A 417 10.42 26.91 7.85
CA ARG A 417 11.51 26.01 7.45
C ARG A 417 12.29 26.54 6.25
N GLY A 418 12.01 27.76 5.81
CA GLY A 418 12.65 28.37 4.65
C GLY A 418 12.14 27.85 3.30
N ARG A 419 11.01 27.14 3.25
CA ARG A 419 10.41 26.65 1.99
C ARG A 419 9.34 27.63 1.48
N PRO A 420 9.08 27.71 0.16
CA PRO A 420 8.01 28.57 -0.36
C PRO A 420 6.65 28.26 0.30
N ARG A 421 5.97 29.28 0.79
CA ARG A 421 4.72 29.09 1.52
C ARG A 421 3.60 28.62 0.58
N LYS A 422 2.96 27.50 0.93
CA LYS A 422 1.77 27.02 0.22
C LYS A 422 0.57 27.93 0.45
N LYS A 423 -0.20 28.14 -0.60
CA LYS A 423 -1.44 28.90 -0.64
C LYS A 423 -2.60 27.97 -0.98
N THR A 424 -3.78 28.34 -0.49
CA THR A 424 -5.02 27.59 -0.73
C THR A 424 -5.78 28.21 -1.90
N PHE A 425 -6.28 27.35 -2.78
CA PHE A 425 -7.07 27.75 -3.94
C PHE A 425 -8.36 26.95 -3.97
N GLY A 426 -9.50 27.65 -4.00
CA GLY A 426 -10.81 26.99 -4.08
C GLY A 426 -11.10 26.45 -5.48
N ARG A 427 -12.32 25.91 -5.67
CA ARG A 427 -12.80 25.34 -6.94
C ARG A 427 -12.68 26.28 -8.17
N TRP A 428 -12.59 27.59 -7.96
CA TRP A 428 -12.41 28.57 -9.04
C TRP A 428 -11.12 28.38 -9.84
N ILE A 429 -10.10 27.69 -9.28
CA ILE A 429 -8.84 27.42 -10.00
C ILE A 429 -8.99 26.35 -11.09
N VAL A 430 -10.05 25.53 -11.07
CA VAL A 430 -10.22 24.43 -12.05
C VAL A 430 -10.29 24.94 -13.50
N PRO A 431 -11.06 26.00 -13.84
CA PRO A 431 -10.95 26.65 -15.16
C PRO A 431 -9.53 27.10 -15.52
N VAL A 432 -8.79 27.68 -14.58
CA VAL A 432 -7.39 28.10 -14.80
C VAL A 432 -6.50 26.89 -15.10
N PHE A 433 -6.69 25.78 -14.39
CA PHE A 433 -5.98 24.54 -14.69
C PHE A 433 -6.27 24.02 -16.08
N ARG A 434 -7.52 24.07 -16.55
CA ARG A 434 -7.85 23.64 -17.92
C ARG A 434 -7.17 24.52 -18.97
N MET A 435 -7.12 25.83 -18.73
CA MET A 435 -6.40 26.76 -19.59
C MET A 435 -4.90 26.47 -19.61
N LEU A 436 -4.26 26.33 -18.43
CA LEU A 436 -2.85 25.97 -18.34
C LEU A 436 -2.56 24.64 -19.05
N ALA A 437 -3.39 23.61 -18.82
CA ALA A 437 -3.23 22.32 -19.49
C ALA A 437 -3.31 22.42 -21.03
N ALA A 438 -4.17 23.30 -21.57
CA ALA A 438 -4.23 23.58 -23.01
C ALA A 438 -3.01 24.34 -23.54
N LEU A 439 -2.35 25.14 -22.69
CA LEU A 439 -1.12 25.87 -22.99
C LEU A 439 0.15 25.03 -22.85
N ARG A 440 0.06 23.71 -22.65
CA ARG A 440 1.23 22.80 -22.57
C ARG A 440 2.18 22.89 -23.78
N GLY A 441 1.67 23.32 -24.94
CA GLY A 441 2.49 23.57 -26.14
C GLY A 441 3.54 24.66 -25.97
N LEU A 442 3.40 25.54 -24.95
CA LEU A 442 4.39 26.55 -24.61
C LEU A 442 5.61 25.95 -23.90
N ARG A 443 5.50 24.75 -23.31
CA ARG A 443 6.59 24.09 -22.55
C ARG A 443 7.86 24.02 -23.39
N GLY A 444 8.96 24.51 -22.83
CA GLY A 444 10.27 24.52 -23.49
C GLY A 444 10.44 25.54 -24.61
N THR A 445 9.44 26.37 -24.88
CA THR A 445 9.55 27.49 -25.84
C THR A 445 10.03 28.78 -25.14
N ALA A 446 10.36 29.81 -25.91
CA ALA A 446 10.70 31.13 -25.36
C ALA A 446 9.56 31.78 -24.55
N PHE A 447 8.31 31.33 -24.76
CA PHE A 447 7.13 31.81 -24.03
C PHE A 447 6.82 31.00 -22.76
N ASP A 448 7.68 30.03 -22.41
CA ASP A 448 7.58 29.26 -21.16
C ASP A 448 8.10 30.08 -19.98
N ILE A 449 7.23 30.89 -19.37
CA ILE A 449 7.59 31.70 -18.20
C ILE A 449 8.00 30.84 -16.99
N PHE A 450 7.47 29.62 -16.87
CA PHE A 450 7.81 28.70 -15.79
C PHE A 450 9.14 27.99 -16.06
N GLY A 451 9.42 27.71 -17.33
CA GLY A 451 10.64 27.07 -17.80
C GLY A 451 11.94 27.82 -17.45
N MET A 452 11.86 29.09 -17.07
CA MET A 452 13.02 29.90 -16.68
C MET A 452 13.49 29.66 -15.24
N THR A 453 12.70 29.00 -14.39
CA THR A 453 13.05 28.75 -12.98
C THR A 453 14.22 27.76 -12.85
N ALA A 454 14.92 27.81 -11.71
CA ALA A 454 16.02 26.89 -11.42
C ALA A 454 15.56 25.42 -11.43
N GLU A 455 14.38 25.13 -10.86
CA GLU A 455 13.78 23.79 -10.84
C GLU A 455 13.55 23.25 -12.25
N ARG A 456 12.96 24.05 -13.17
CA ARG A 456 12.71 23.58 -14.55
C ARG A 456 13.99 23.42 -15.35
N ARG A 457 15.01 24.26 -15.10
CA ARG A 457 16.36 24.09 -15.71
C ARG A 457 17.01 22.79 -15.23
N MET A 458 16.92 22.50 -13.93
CA MET A 458 17.43 21.26 -13.35
C MET A 458 16.73 20.03 -13.94
N GLU A 459 15.40 20.04 -14.08
CA GLU A 459 14.66 18.90 -14.65
C GLU A 459 15.04 18.62 -16.10
N ARG A 460 15.24 19.66 -16.92
CA ARG A 460 15.73 19.48 -18.30
C ARG A 460 17.17 18.97 -18.35
N ALA A 461 18.03 19.48 -17.47
CA ALA A 461 19.40 18.99 -17.36
C ALA A 461 19.44 17.50 -16.95
N LEU A 462 18.58 17.06 -16.02
CA LEU A 462 18.49 15.66 -15.61
C LEU A 462 18.14 14.71 -16.77
N ILE A 463 17.36 15.16 -17.77
CA ILE A 463 17.06 14.36 -18.96
C ILE A 463 18.35 14.14 -19.76
N GLU A 464 19.09 15.21 -20.05
CA GLU A 464 20.35 15.16 -20.81
C GLU A 464 21.43 14.36 -20.05
N GLU A 465 21.54 14.55 -18.73
CA GLU A 465 22.43 13.80 -17.85
C GLU A 465 22.12 12.29 -17.88
N CYS A 466 20.84 11.93 -17.86
CA CYS A 466 20.40 10.53 -17.94
C CYS A 466 20.72 9.91 -19.30
N GLU A 467 20.46 10.63 -20.39
CA GLU A 467 20.82 10.19 -21.74
C GLU A 467 22.33 9.97 -21.87
N ALA A 468 23.14 10.91 -21.40
CA ALA A 468 24.60 10.77 -21.39
C ALA A 468 25.06 9.59 -20.54
N THR A 469 24.43 9.34 -19.39
CA THR A 469 24.72 8.19 -18.54
C THR A 469 24.41 6.87 -19.25
N ILE A 470 23.24 6.77 -19.90
CA ILE A 470 22.87 5.61 -20.71
C ILE A 470 23.92 5.38 -21.81
N GLU A 471 24.34 6.42 -22.53
CA GLU A 471 25.39 6.31 -23.56
C GLU A 471 26.72 5.76 -23.03
N ILE A 472 27.14 6.20 -21.84
CA ILE A 472 28.36 5.71 -21.19
C ILE A 472 28.21 4.22 -20.85
N LEU A 473 27.09 3.84 -20.25
CA LEU A 473 26.82 2.45 -19.85
C LEU A 473 26.77 1.52 -21.08
N LEU A 474 26.06 1.92 -22.14
CA LEU A 474 25.91 1.10 -23.36
C LEU A 474 27.25 0.83 -24.07
N LYS A 475 28.22 1.75 -24.01
CA LYS A 475 29.55 1.55 -24.62
C LYS A 475 30.38 0.46 -23.96
N LYS A 476 30.12 0.16 -22.69
CA LYS A 476 30.88 -0.81 -21.88
C LYS A 476 30.04 -2.03 -21.47
N LEU A 477 28.85 -2.19 -22.04
CA LEU A 477 27.88 -3.20 -21.63
C LEU A 477 28.32 -4.61 -22.06
N ASP A 478 28.34 -5.52 -21.09
CA ASP A 478 28.51 -6.97 -21.25
C ASP A 478 27.58 -7.69 -20.26
N ASP A 479 27.54 -9.03 -20.33
CA ASP A 479 26.65 -9.88 -19.53
C ASP A 479 26.77 -9.65 -18.02
N LYS A 480 27.99 -9.39 -17.53
CA LYS A 480 28.28 -9.15 -16.11
C LYS A 480 27.90 -7.75 -15.63
N LYS A 481 27.71 -6.79 -16.54
CA LYS A 481 27.44 -5.39 -16.20
C LYS A 481 25.99 -4.97 -16.36
N VAL A 482 25.14 -5.82 -16.94
CA VAL A 482 23.71 -5.51 -17.13
C VAL A 482 23.05 -5.12 -15.82
N GLU A 483 23.27 -5.89 -14.75
CA GLU A 483 22.68 -5.63 -13.42
C GLU A 483 23.16 -4.30 -12.83
N SER A 484 24.48 -4.07 -12.80
CA SER A 484 25.07 -2.82 -12.30
C SER A 484 24.61 -1.59 -13.09
N ALA A 485 24.50 -1.70 -14.41
CA ALA A 485 23.95 -0.66 -15.27
C ALA A 485 22.48 -0.38 -14.95
N ALA A 486 21.68 -1.44 -14.76
CA ALA A 486 20.26 -1.32 -14.41
C ALA A 486 20.08 -0.63 -13.05
N GLU A 487 20.85 -1.02 -12.04
CA GLU A 487 20.86 -0.36 -10.73
C GLU A 487 21.26 1.11 -10.80
N THR A 488 22.28 1.43 -11.61
CA THR A 488 22.75 2.82 -11.78
C THR A 488 21.64 3.69 -12.39
N ILE A 489 20.95 3.19 -13.42
CA ILE A 489 19.81 3.91 -14.01
C ILE A 489 18.62 3.97 -13.04
N ALA A 490 18.40 2.94 -12.22
CA ALA A 490 17.31 2.92 -11.26
C ALA A 490 17.42 4.04 -10.21
N LEU A 491 18.63 4.57 -9.92
CA LEU A 491 18.83 5.69 -9.00
C LEU A 491 18.04 6.96 -9.39
N TYR A 492 17.81 7.20 -10.69
CA TYR A 492 16.99 8.33 -11.14
C TYR A 492 15.53 8.25 -10.63
N MET A 493 15.04 7.06 -10.26
CA MET A 493 13.72 6.91 -9.64
C MET A 493 13.63 7.54 -8.25
N ASP A 494 14.77 7.78 -7.58
CA ASP A 494 14.83 8.38 -6.25
C ASP A 494 14.70 9.90 -6.25
N ILE A 495 14.82 10.55 -7.41
CA ILE A 495 14.57 11.98 -7.59
C ILE A 495 13.05 12.23 -7.52
N ARG A 496 12.50 12.33 -6.31
CA ARG A 496 11.06 12.46 -6.04
C ARG A 496 10.78 13.74 -5.27
N GLY A 497 9.58 14.29 -5.48
CA GLY A 497 9.07 15.43 -4.73
C GLY A 497 8.95 16.67 -5.61
N TYR A 498 8.86 17.82 -4.94
CA TYR A 498 8.67 19.12 -5.57
C TYR A 498 9.57 20.16 -4.88
N GLY A 499 10.00 21.19 -5.61
CA GLY A 499 10.80 22.29 -5.09
C GLY A 499 11.99 21.79 -4.26
N PRO A 500 12.19 22.30 -3.03
CA PRO A 500 13.35 21.95 -2.21
C PRO A 500 13.53 20.44 -1.93
N VAL A 501 12.42 19.68 -1.87
CA VAL A 501 12.47 18.23 -1.65
C VAL A 501 13.08 17.52 -2.85
N LYS A 502 12.73 17.97 -4.06
CA LYS A 502 13.25 17.38 -5.31
C LYS A 502 14.69 17.81 -5.56
N GLU A 503 15.02 19.07 -5.27
CA GLU A 503 16.38 19.61 -5.40
C GLU A 503 17.38 18.83 -4.55
N ALA A 504 17.06 18.60 -3.26
CA ALA A 504 17.90 17.79 -2.38
C ALA A 504 18.05 16.35 -2.88
N ALA A 505 16.96 15.72 -3.34
CA ALA A 505 17.00 14.36 -3.88
C ALA A 505 17.82 14.27 -5.18
N ALA A 506 17.74 15.29 -6.05
CA ALA A 506 18.51 15.33 -7.29
C ALA A 506 20.01 15.44 -7.01
N GLU A 507 20.42 16.26 -6.05
CA GLU A 507 21.82 16.40 -5.64
C GLU A 507 22.38 15.09 -5.08
N GLU A 508 21.65 14.43 -4.18
CA GLU A 508 22.04 13.14 -3.61
C GLU A 508 22.18 12.06 -4.71
N VAL A 509 21.23 11.99 -5.64
CA VAL A 509 21.27 11.01 -6.75
C VAL A 509 22.41 11.28 -7.71
N ARG A 510 22.71 12.55 -8.03
CA ARG A 510 23.87 12.91 -8.87
C ARG A 510 25.17 12.44 -8.26
N GLN A 511 25.35 12.63 -6.95
CA GLN A 511 26.55 12.16 -6.24
C GLN A 511 26.67 10.64 -6.30
N LYS A 512 25.58 9.90 -6.06
CA LYS A 512 25.55 8.43 -6.16
C LYS A 512 25.85 7.91 -7.56
N ILE A 513 25.30 8.55 -8.60
CA ILE A 513 25.55 8.18 -9.99
C ILE A 513 27.00 8.47 -10.37
N ALA A 514 27.51 9.67 -10.01
CA ALA A 514 28.90 10.04 -10.25
C ALA A 514 29.86 9.04 -9.59
N GLN A 515 29.58 8.65 -8.35
CA GLN A 515 30.36 7.64 -7.62
C GLN A 515 30.31 6.27 -8.33
N ARG A 516 29.12 5.78 -8.72
CA ARG A 516 29.02 4.50 -9.45
C ARG A 516 29.74 4.51 -10.79
N LEU A 517 29.75 5.64 -11.48
CA LEU A 517 30.49 5.80 -12.74
C LEU A 517 32.01 5.93 -12.51
N SER A 518 32.46 6.53 -11.40
CA SER A 518 33.89 6.66 -11.07
C SER A 518 34.51 5.38 -10.52
N ASP A 519 33.76 4.60 -9.75
CA ASP A 519 34.25 3.42 -9.03
C ASP A 519 34.52 2.22 -9.96
N GLY A 520 34.50 2.43 -11.29
CA GLY A 520 34.94 1.43 -12.25
C GLY A 520 34.09 0.15 -12.19
N LEU A 521 32.83 0.20 -11.76
CA LEU A 521 31.91 -0.95 -11.78
C LEU A 521 31.55 -1.43 -13.21
N LEU A 522 32.12 -0.79 -14.24
CA LEU A 522 32.17 -1.25 -15.63
C LEU A 522 33.54 -1.87 -16.01
N ASP A 523 34.46 -1.99 -15.06
CA ASP A 523 35.81 -2.52 -15.19
C ASP A 523 35.99 -3.64 -14.13
N GLY A 524 35.07 -4.62 -14.14
CA GLY A 524 35.11 -5.92 -13.45
C GLY A 524 35.97 -6.05 -12.18
N GLY A 525 35.34 -5.96 -11.01
CA GLY A 525 35.93 -6.38 -9.73
C GLY A 525 34.89 -7.06 -8.86
N ASP A 526 35.18 -8.29 -8.43
CA ASP A 526 34.47 -9.02 -7.39
C ASP A 526 34.42 -8.19 -6.09
N GLY A 527 33.31 -7.47 -5.87
CA GLY A 527 32.97 -6.86 -4.60
C GLY A 527 32.18 -7.85 -3.76
N LEU A 528 32.87 -8.86 -3.23
CA LEU A 528 32.35 -9.76 -2.20
C LEU A 528 31.78 -8.94 -1.03
N LEU A 529 30.57 -9.31 -0.65
CA LEU A 529 29.97 -9.09 0.67
C LEU A 529 31.01 -9.24 1.80
N SER A 530 31.30 -8.17 2.53
CA SER A 530 31.48 -8.24 3.97
C SER A 530 31.26 -6.87 4.63
N ASP A 531 30.58 -6.92 5.78
CA ASP A 531 30.58 -5.95 6.88
C ASP A 531 29.65 -4.71 6.73
N ALA A 532 28.76 -4.39 7.67
CA ALA A 532 28.64 -4.82 9.07
C ALA A 532 27.26 -4.53 9.69
N ALA A 533 26.92 -5.39 10.67
CA ALA A 533 26.25 -5.18 11.95
C ALA A 533 24.83 -4.57 12.03
#